data_AF-A0A0P1BID4-F1
#
_entry.id   AF-A0A0P1BID4-F1
#
_cell.length_a   1.000
_cell.length_b   1.000
_cell.length_c   1.000
_cell.angle_alpha   90.00
_cell.angle_beta   90.00
_cell.angle_gamma   90.00
#
_symmetry.space_group_name_H-M   'P 1'
#
loop_
_entity.id
_entity.type
_entity.pdbx_description
1 polymer ?
#
loop_
_entity_poly.entity_id
_entity_poly.type
_entity_poly.pdbx_seq_one_letter_code
_entity_poly.pdbx_strand_id
1 'polypeptide(L)' 'MKEDDAKWPRKNQLGRQELEIRLGNEHISFETAKIGSLVDVQDSEDPEGLRVFYYLVQDLKCLIFSLINLHFKIKPI' A
#
# COMPACT_ATOMS: atom_id res chain seq x y z
N MET A 1 -8.83 8.21 7.57
CA MET A 1 -9.32 7.42 6.43
C MET A 1 -9.98 8.35 5.41
N LYS A 2 -9.20 9.15 4.66
CA LYS A 2 -9.74 10.20 3.76
C LYS A 2 -9.60 9.87 2.27
N GLU A 3 -8.69 8.96 1.93
CA GLU A 3 -8.46 8.52 0.55
C GLU A 3 -9.52 7.49 0.12
N ASP A 4 -9.73 7.39 -1.20
CA ASP A 4 -10.67 6.49 -1.85
C ASP A 4 -10.02 5.88 -3.09
N ASP A 5 -10.19 4.58 -3.31
CA ASP A 5 -9.52 3.83 -4.37
C ASP A 5 -10.32 3.76 -5.68
N ALA A 6 -11.47 4.42 -5.80
CA ALA A 6 -12.34 4.28 -6.98
C ALA A 6 -11.67 4.71 -8.30
N LYS A 7 -10.67 5.60 -8.22
CA LYS A 7 -9.88 6.09 -9.36
C LYS A 7 -8.50 5.44 -9.46
N TRP A 8 -8.17 4.50 -8.57
CA TRP A 8 -6.86 3.86 -8.61
C TRP A 8 -6.80 2.80 -9.72
N PRO A 9 -5.60 2.54 -10.28
CA PRO A 9 -5.43 1.49 -11.27
C PRO A 9 -5.96 0.15 -10.78
N ARG A 10 -6.85 -0.49 -11.54
CA ARG A 10 -7.42 -1.78 -11.14
C ARG A 10 -6.42 -2.92 -11.33
N LYS A 11 -6.60 -4.01 -10.56
CA LYS A 11 -5.82 -5.23 -10.69
C LYS A 11 -5.64 -5.65 -12.16
N ASN A 12 -4.42 -6.03 -12.51
CA ASN A 12 -4.05 -6.42 -13.87
C ASN A 12 -3.15 -7.67 -13.84
N GLN A 13 -2.60 -8.06 -14.99
CA GLN A 13 -1.74 -9.25 -15.10
C GLN A 13 -0.44 -9.16 -14.28
N LEU A 14 0.01 -7.96 -13.88
CA LEU A 14 1.20 -7.74 -13.06
C LEU A 14 0.94 -7.97 -11.57
N GLY A 15 -0.34 -8.10 -11.17
CA GLY A 15 -0.77 -8.42 -9.82
C GLY A 15 -1.72 -7.39 -9.22
N ARG A 16 -1.91 -7.51 -7.90
CA ARG A 16 -2.78 -6.64 -7.09
C ARG A 16 -2.14 -6.33 -5.75
N GLN A 17 -2.56 -5.23 -5.14
CA GLN A 17 -2.25 -4.82 -3.78
C GLN A 17 -3.57 -4.56 -3.05
N GLU A 18 -3.67 -5.06 -1.82
CA GLU A 18 -4.86 -4.95 -0.99
C GLU A 18 -4.41 -4.42 0.39
N LEU A 19 -5.13 -3.44 0.93
CA LEU A 19 -4.91 -2.91 2.28
C LEU A 19 -6.25 -2.69 2.96
N GLU A 20 -6.44 -3.37 4.08
CA GLU A 20 -7.62 -3.21 4.91
C GLU A 20 -7.21 -2.74 6.31
N ILE A 21 -7.82 -1.65 6.78
CA ILE A 21 -7.54 -1.08 8.09
C ILE A 21 -8.85 -0.82 8.81
N ARG A 22 -8.95 -1.30 10.04
CA ARG A 22 -10.03 -0.98 10.97
C ARG A 22 -9.46 -0.30 12.20
N LEU A 23 -9.88 0.93 12.47
CA LEU A 23 -9.44 1.73 13.61
C LEU A 23 -10.66 2.30 14.33
N GLY A 24 -10.97 1.74 15.50
CA GLY A 24 -12.21 2.06 16.21
C GLY A 24 -13.45 1.76 15.35
N ASN A 25 -14.23 2.80 15.06
CA ASN A 25 -15.43 2.71 14.21
C ASN A 25 -15.16 3.01 12.73
N GLU A 26 -13.95 3.41 12.37
CA GLU A 26 -13.59 3.66 10.98
C GLU A 26 -13.07 2.36 10.33
N HIS A 27 -13.44 2.14 9.07
CA HIS A 27 -12.99 1.01 8.25
C HIS A 27 -12.73 1.46 6.82
N ILE A 28 -11.56 1.09 6.29
CA ILE A 28 -11.21 1.24 4.88
C ILE A 28 -10.71 -0.08 4.33
N SER A 29 -10.97 -0.28 3.04
CA SER A 29 -10.48 -1.40 2.25
C SER A 29 -10.13 -0.87 0.87
N PHE A 30 -8.87 -0.98 0.48
CA PHE A 30 -8.39 -0.56 -0.83
C PHE A 30 -7.93 -1.77 -1.67
N GLU A 31 -8.24 -1.79 -2.97
CA GLU A 31 -7.70 -2.71 -3.98
C GLU A 31 -7.10 -1.89 -5.14
N THR A 32 -5.82 -2.11 -5.46
CA THR A 32 -5.16 -1.47 -6.61
C THR A 32 -4.22 -2.42 -7.34
N ALA A 33 -3.78 -2.07 -8.54
CA ALA A 33 -2.73 -2.77 -9.26
C ALA A 33 -1.40 -2.69 -8.50
N LYS A 34 -0.44 -3.53 -8.88
CA LYS A 34 0.92 -3.42 -8.33
C LYS A 34 1.58 -2.12 -8.79
N ILE A 35 1.91 -1.24 -7.85
CA ILE A 35 2.66 0.00 -8.10
C ILE A 35 4.16 -0.30 -8.06
N GLY A 36 4.89 0.01 -9.13
CA GLY A 36 6.32 -0.28 -9.25
C GLY A 36 7.21 0.87 -8.80
N SER A 37 6.77 2.11 -9.00
CA SER A 37 7.57 3.32 -8.81
C SER A 37 6.71 4.55 -8.51
N LEU A 38 7.35 5.66 -8.13
CA LEU A 38 6.68 6.96 -8.00
C LEU A 38 6.24 7.56 -9.35
N VAL A 39 6.81 7.10 -10.47
CA VAL A 39 6.36 7.52 -11.81
C VAL A 39 4.95 6.98 -12.07
N ASP A 40 4.71 5.70 -11.75
CA ASP A 40 3.39 5.08 -11.88
C ASP A 40 2.32 5.79 -11.02
N VAL A 41 2.73 6.38 -9.89
CA VAL A 41 1.86 7.19 -9.03
C VAL A 41 1.55 8.54 -9.69
N GLN A 42 2.56 9.22 -10.24
CA GLN A 42 2.39 10.52 -10.89
C GLN A 42 1.48 10.45 -12.13
N ASP A 43 1.56 9.35 -12.87
CA ASP A 43 0.77 9.15 -14.10
C ASP A 43 -0.66 8.62 -13.83
N SER A 44 -1.05 8.46 -12.57
CA SER A 44 -2.37 7.95 -12.19
C SER A 44 -3.48 9.01 -12.17
N GLU A 45 -4.75 8.58 -12.17
CA GLU A 45 -5.90 9.48 -12.08
C GLU A 45 -6.07 10.12 -10.68
N ASP A 46 -5.38 9.60 -9.66
CA ASP A 46 -5.36 10.14 -8.29
C ASP A 46 -3.94 10.08 -7.69
N PRO A 47 -3.03 10.98 -8.13
CA PRO A 47 -1.63 10.95 -7.72
C PRO A 47 -1.43 11.24 -6.22
N GLU A 48 -2.32 12.03 -5.62
CA GLU A 48 -2.21 12.42 -4.22
C GLU A 48 -2.56 11.26 -3.30
N GLY A 49 -3.72 10.61 -3.51
CA GLY A 49 -4.15 9.46 -2.71
C GLY A 49 -3.22 8.26 -2.90
N LEU A 50 -2.84 7.93 -4.15
CA LEU A 50 -1.90 6.84 -4.43
C LEU A 50 -0.51 7.08 -3.83
N ARG A 51 -0.05 8.34 -3.74
CA ARG A 51 1.23 8.65 -3.08
C ARG A 51 1.16 8.41 -1.57
N VAL A 52 0.06 8.79 -0.93
CA VAL A 52 -0.16 8.50 0.50
C VAL A 52 -0.18 6.98 0.74
N PHE A 53 -0.92 6.23 -0.09
CA PHE A 53 -0.94 4.78 -0.04
C PHE A 53 0.44 4.15 -0.22
N TYR A 54 1.18 4.60 -1.23
CA TYR A 54 2.52 4.11 -1.56
C TYR A 54 3.49 4.24 -0.38
N TYR A 55 3.55 5.42 0.26
CA TYR A 55 4.42 5.63 1.41
C TYR A 55 3.94 4.88 2.65
N LEU A 56 2.63 4.84 2.93
CA LEU A 56 2.09 4.07 4.05
C LEU A 56 2.46 2.58 3.95
N VAL A 57 2.33 1.98 2.77
CA VAL A 57 2.72 0.57 2.55
C VAL A 57 4.22 0.37 2.77
N GLN A 58 5.07 1.34 2.39
CA GLN A 58 6.51 1.26 2.67
C GLN A 58 6.81 1.31 4.16
N ASP A 59 6.22 2.26 4.90
CA ASP A 59 6.42 2.39 6.34
C ASP A 59 5.98 1.11 7.08
N LEU A 60 4.83 0.56 6.69
CA LEU A 60 4.34 -0.71 7.24
C LEU A 60 5.30 -1.87 6.94
N LYS A 61 5.81 -1.98 5.71
CA LYS A 61 6.80 -3.01 5.36
C LYS A 61 8.08 -2.85 6.18
N CYS A 62 8.59 -1.63 6.32
CA CYS A 62 9.78 -1.33 7.12
C CYS A 62 9.60 -1.75 8.57
N LEU A 63 8.44 -1.45 9.18
CA LEU A 63 8.12 -1.87 10.53
C LEU A 63 8.06 -3.39 10.65
N ILE A 64 7.29 -4.05 9.78
CA ILE A 64 7.10 -5.51 9.82
C ILE A 64 8.41 -6.25 9.59
N PHE A 65 9.21 -5.83 8.61
CA PHE A 65 10.52 -6.44 8.34
C PHE A 65 11.48 -6.25 9.50
N SER A 66 11.49 -5.07 10.14
CA SER A 66 12.31 -4.84 11.33
C SER A 66 11.89 -5.76 12.47
N LEU A 67 10.58 -5.91 12.71
CA LEU A 67 10.04 -6.81 13.74
C LEU A 67 10.39 -8.28 13.46
N ILE A 68 10.20 -8.76 12.22
CA ILE A 68 10.54 -10.12 11.82
C ILE A 68 12.03 -10.38 12.01
N ASN A 69 12.88 -9.46 11.53
CA ASN A 69 14.32 -9.59 11.64
C ASN A 69 14.79 -9.64 13.11
N LEU A 70 14.29 -8.75 13.95
CA LEU A 70 14.64 -8.71 15.37
C LEU A 70 14.13 -9.94 16.13
N HIS A 71 12.89 -10.36 15.85
CA HIS A 71 12.24 -11.44 16.60
C HIS A 71 12.76 -12.83 16.19
N PHE A 72 12.85 -13.10 14.88
CA PHE A 72 13.22 -14.41 14.36
C PHE A 72 14.69 -14.52 13.99
N LYS A 73 15.45 -13.41 13.95
CA LYS A 73 16.85 -13.35 13.51
C LYS A 73 17.05 -13.88 12.08
N ILE A 74 16.05 -13.68 11.22
CA ILE A 74 16.08 -14.02 9.79
C ILE A 74 16.04 -12.73 8.96
N LYS A 75 16.71 -12.71 7.81
CA LYS A 75 16.57 -11.59 6.86
C LYS A 75 15.26 -11.74 6.08
N PRO A 76 14.29 -10.82 6.22
CA PRO A 76 13.11 -10.79 5.35
C PRO A 76 13.56 -10.44 3.92
N ILE A 77 13.04 -11.14 2.91
CA ILE A 77 13.33 -10.94 1.48
C ILE A 77 12.16 -10.19 0.85
#